data_AF-A0A3N5EUN8-F1
#
_entry.id   AF-A0A3N5EUN8-F1
#
_cell.length_a   1.000
_cell.length_b   1.000
_cell.length_c   1.000
_cell.angle_alpha   90.00
_cell.angle_beta   90.00
_cell.angle_gamma   90.00
#
_symmetry.space_group_name_H-M   'P 1'
#
loop_
_entity.id
_entity.type
_entity.pdbx_description
1 polymer ?
#
loop_
_entity_poly.entity_id
_entity_poly.type
_entity_poly.pdbx_seq_one_letter_code
_entity_poly.pdbx_strand_id
1 'polypeptide(L)'
;MTWNRDQKRPRYIISIAAELAAVHPRTLRIYDEEGLVCPHRRNNLRLYSEADIERVRIIRFLTRRQGVNLAGVKVILQLEATGKIRVYDL
;
A
#
# COMPACT_ATOMS: atom_id res chain seq x y z
N MET A 1 10.95 2.49 22.12
CA MET A 1 10.06 2.07 21.00
C MET A 1 10.94 1.65 19.82
N THR A 2 11.23 0.36 19.67
CA THR A 2 12.05 -0.13 18.56
C THR A 2 11.22 -0.16 17.28
N TRP A 3 11.52 0.72 16.32
CA TRP A 3 10.95 0.64 14.97
C TRP A 3 11.39 -0.70 14.36
N ASN A 4 10.44 -1.61 14.24
CA ASN A 4 10.71 -3.01 14.02
C ASN A 4 11.12 -3.26 12.55
N ARG A 5 12.35 -3.73 12.31
CA ARG A 5 12.86 -4.15 10.98
C ARG A 5 11.96 -5.20 10.29
N ASP A 6 11.02 -5.78 11.02
CA ASP A 6 10.00 -6.72 10.56
C ASP A 6 8.95 -6.16 9.59
N GLN A 7 8.68 -4.85 9.55
CA GLN A 7 7.52 -4.32 8.81
C GLN A 7 7.59 -4.53 7.30
N LYS A 8 8.80 -4.61 6.72
CA LYS A 8 9.00 -4.87 5.28
C LYS A 8 9.05 -6.37 4.94
N ARG A 9 9.04 -7.25 5.94
CA ARG A 9 9.10 -8.69 5.69
C ARG A 9 7.75 -9.17 5.13
N PRO A 10 7.70 -9.74 3.91
CA PRO A 10 6.47 -10.15 3.28
C PRO A 10 5.92 -11.41 3.97
N ARG A 11 4.69 -11.34 4.49
CA ARG A 11 4.06 -12.39 5.30
C ARG A 11 2.60 -12.66 4.96
N TYR A 12 1.91 -11.70 4.35
CA TYR A 12 0.47 -11.76 4.15
C TYR A 12 0.15 -12.09 2.69
N ILE A 13 -0.68 -13.10 2.47
CA ILE A 13 -1.28 -13.34 1.16
C ILE A 13 -2.34 -12.27 0.85
N ILE A 14 -2.73 -12.15 -0.42
CA ILE A 14 -3.63 -11.08 -0.87
C ILE A 14 -4.96 -11.00 -0.12
N SER A 15 -5.54 -12.13 0.29
CA SER A 15 -6.80 -12.15 1.05
C SER A 15 -6.62 -11.46 2.41
N ILE A 16 -5.61 -11.88 3.17
CA ILE A 16 -5.31 -11.31 4.49
C ILE A 16 -4.89 -9.84 4.39
N ALA A 17 -4.04 -9.50 3.42
CA ALA A 17 -3.62 -8.12 3.22
C ALA A 17 -4.79 -7.18 2.88
N ALA A 18 -5.74 -7.65 2.06
CA ALA A 18 -6.94 -6.89 1.71
C ALA A 18 -7.86 -6.67 2.92
N GLU A 19 -8.02 -7.70 3.77
CA GLU A 19 -8.77 -7.61 5.02
C GLU A 19 -8.13 -6.61 6.00
N LEU A 20 -6.82 -6.72 6.25
CA LEU A 20 -6.07 -5.82 7.14
C LEU A 20 -6.07 -4.37 6.65
N ALA A 21 -6.06 -4.15 5.33
CA ALA A 21 -6.17 -2.83 4.73
C ALA A 21 -7.62 -2.36 4.55
N ALA A 22 -8.61 -3.21 4.86
CA ALA A 22 -10.03 -3.00 4.62
C ALA A 22 -10.31 -2.45 3.20
N VAL A 23 -9.86 -3.22 2.20
CA VAL A 23 -10.14 -3.05 0.77
C VAL A 23 -10.56 -4.39 0.16
N HIS A 24 -11.18 -4.36 -1.02
CA HIS A 24 -11.46 -5.60 -1.75
C HIS A 24 -10.17 -6.18 -2.36
N PRO A 25 -9.97 -7.52 -2.41
CA PRO A 25 -8.78 -8.12 -3.03
C PRO A 25 -8.56 -7.71 -4.49
N ARG A 26 -9.62 -7.38 -5.23
CA ARG A 26 -9.52 -6.82 -6.59
C ARG A 26 -8.87 -5.43 -6.58
N THR A 27 -9.23 -4.57 -5.63
CA THR A 27 -8.64 -3.24 -5.47
C THR A 27 -7.14 -3.34 -5.18
N LEU A 28 -6.74 -4.29 -4.32
CA LEU A 28 -5.33 -4.53 -4.02
C LEU A 28 -4.54 -5.01 -5.26
N ARG A 29 -5.16 -5.82 -6.13
CA ARG A 29 -4.55 -6.19 -7.43
C ARG A 29 -4.37 -5.00 -8.36
N ILE A 30 -5.37 -4.12 -8.43
CA ILE A 30 -5.27 -2.89 -9.23
C ILE A 30 -4.12 -2.02 -8.72
N TYR A 31 -3.97 -1.87 -7.40
CA TYR A 31 -2.86 -1.10 -6.83
C TYR A 31 -1.49 -1.72 -7.12
N ASP A 32 -1.38 -3.05 -7.14
CA ASP A 32 -0.17 -3.76 -7.61
C ASP A 32 0.10 -3.54 -9.10
N GLU A 33 -0.92 -3.71 -9.95
CA GLU A 33 -0.83 -3.53 -11.41
C GLU A 33 -0.45 -2.10 -11.81
N GLU A 34 -0.94 -1.10 -11.09
CA GLU A 34 -0.61 0.32 -11.29
C GLU A 34 0.77 0.72 -10.70
N GLY A 35 1.43 -0.20 -9.98
CA GLY A 35 2.71 0.00 -9.31
C GLY A 35 2.62 0.92 -8.09
N LEU A 36 1.43 1.06 -7.50
CA LEU A 36 1.23 1.85 -6.28
C LEU A 36 1.64 1.08 -5.04
N VAL A 37 1.54 -0.25 -5.06
CA VAL A 37 2.02 -1.17 -4.03
C VAL A 37 2.84 -2.25 -4.72
N CYS A 38 4.00 -2.62 -4.18
CA CYS A 38 4.92 -3.54 -4.86
C CYS A 38 5.18 -4.76 -3.98
N PRO A 39 4.23 -5.70 -3.84
CA PRO A 39 4.39 -6.87 -2.99
C PRO A 39 5.51 -7.78 -3.50
N HIS A 40 6.11 -8.54 -2.59
CA HIS A 40 7.09 -9.54 -2.96
C HIS A 40 6.42 -10.71 -3.70
N ARG A 41 6.98 -11.12 -4.83
CA ARG A 41 6.51 -12.29 -5.58
C ARG A 41 7.32 -13.52 -5.21
N ARG A 42 6.64 -14.57 -4.73
CA ARG A 42 7.23 -15.89 -4.50
C ARG A 42 6.41 -16.92 -5.28
N ASN A 43 6.99 -17.45 -6.36
CA ASN A 43 6.27 -18.21 -7.38
C ASN A 43 5.09 -17.38 -7.92
N ASN A 44 3.87 -17.93 -7.87
CA ASN A 44 2.65 -17.25 -8.29
C ASN A 44 1.94 -16.48 -7.15
N LEU A 45 2.55 -16.41 -5.96
CA LEU A 45 1.97 -15.74 -4.79
C LEU A 45 2.49 -14.32 -4.63
N ARG A 46 1.56 -13.39 -4.43
CA ARG A 46 1.84 -12.04 -3.95
C ARG A 46 1.87 -12.06 -2.43
N LEU A 47 3.02 -11.72 -1.86
CA LEU A 47 3.22 -11.64 -0.42
C LEU A 47 3.44 -10.17 -0.04
N TYR A 48 2.51 -9.66 0.77
CA TYR A 48 2.47 -8.30 1.26
C TYR A 48 3.13 -8.26 2.64
N SER A 49 3.80 -7.14 2.91
CA SER A 49 4.37 -6.80 4.19
C SER A 49 3.44 -5.85 4.97
N GLU A 50 3.77 -5.55 6.22
CA GLU A 50 3.01 -4.56 7.01
C GLU A 50 3.10 -3.16 6.38
N ALA A 51 4.28 -2.82 5.84
CA ALA A 51 4.48 -1.55 5.13
C ALA A 51 3.63 -1.45 3.86
N ASP A 52 3.39 -2.57 3.16
CA ASP A 52 2.47 -2.59 2.01
C ASP A 52 1.03 -2.32 2.46
N ILE A 53 0.60 -2.89 3.59
CA ILE A 53 -0.74 -2.69 4.15
C ILE A 53 -0.96 -1.22 4.53
N GLU A 54 0.01 -0.61 5.22
CA GLU A 54 -0.04 0.82 5.58
C GLU A 54 -0.15 1.69 4.31
N ARG A 55 0.65 1.38 3.29
CA ARG A 55 0.58 2.07 2.00
C ARG A 55 -0.79 1.94 1.33
N VAL A 56 -1.42 0.76 1.39
CA VAL A 56 -2.80 0.57 0.88
C VAL A 56 -3.80 1.43 1.63
N ARG A 57 -3.66 1.57 2.96
CA ARG A 57 -4.55 2.41 3.76
C ARG A 57 -4.43 3.88 3.37
N ILE A 58 -3.22 4.37 3.13
CA ILE A 58 -2.97 5.73 2.60
C ILE A 58 -3.60 5.91 1.22
N ILE A 59 -3.38 4.97 0.30
CA ILE A 59 -3.99 5.04 -1.06
C ILE A 59 -5.52 5.07 -0.96
N ARG A 60 -6.10 4.23 -0.11
CA ARG A 60 -7.55 4.19 0.13
C ARG A 60 -8.04 5.51 0.70
N PHE A 61 -7.33 6.11 1.65
CA PHE A 61 -7.69 7.42 2.22
C PHE A 61 -7.68 8.52 1.14
N LEU A 62 -6.62 8.60 0.35
CA LEU A 62 -6.49 9.58 -0.73
C LEU A 62 -7.61 9.43 -1.77
N THR A 63 -7.92 8.19 -2.16
CA THR A 63 -8.95 7.93 -3.18
C THR A 63 -10.38 8.09 -2.66
N ARG A 64 -10.68 7.62 -1.45
CA ARG A 64 -12.05 7.58 -0.92
C ARG A 64 -12.46 8.83 -0.16
N ARG A 65 -11.54 9.42 0.61
CA ARG A 65 -11.85 10.61 1.44
C ARG A 65 -11.42 11.91 0.78
N GLN A 66 -10.29 11.90 0.07
CA GLN A 66 -9.75 13.12 -0.57
C GLN A 66 -10.11 13.25 -2.06
N GLY A 67 -10.77 12.25 -2.65
CA GLY A 67 -11.20 12.27 -4.05
C GLY A 67 -10.05 12.26 -5.07
N VAL A 68 -8.84 11.88 -4.65
CA VAL A 68 -7.66 11.86 -5.51
C VAL A 68 -7.71 10.61 -6.41
N ASN A 69 -7.52 10.78 -7.72
CA ASN A 69 -7.43 9.65 -8.65
C ASN A 69 -6.07 8.93 -8.54
N LEU A 70 -5.92 7.75 -9.17
CA LEU A 70 -4.69 6.95 -9.05
C LEU A 70 -3.43 7.65 -9.59
N ALA A 71 -3.56 8.48 -10.64
CA ALA A 71 -2.46 9.26 -11.16
C ALA A 71 -1.97 10.29 -10.12
N GLY A 72 -2.88 11.00 -9.48
CA GLY A 72 -2.57 11.93 -8.39
C GLY A 72 -1.96 11.23 -7.18
N VAL A 73 -2.50 10.06 -6.80
CA VAL A 73 -1.91 9.22 -5.75
C VAL A 73 -0.46 8.86 -6.08
N LYS A 74 -0.17 8.47 -7.32
CA LYS A 74 1.20 8.12 -7.74
C LYS A 74 2.18 9.28 -7.54
N VAL A 75 1.77 10.49 -7.92
CA VAL A 75 2.56 11.71 -7.72
C VAL A 75 2.78 11.99 -6.22
N ILE A 76 1.72 11.91 -5.41
CA ILE A 76 1.80 12.12 -3.96
C ILE A 76 2.78 11.13 -3.32
N LEU A 77 2.67 9.84 -3.64
CA LEU A 77 3.55 8.80 -3.11
C LEU A 77 5.00 8.96 -3.59
N GLN A 78 5.22 9.50 -4.79
CA GLN A 78 6.58 9.81 -5.27
C GLN A 78 7.18 10.99 -4.50
N LEU A 79 6.39 12.04 -4.24
CA LEU A 79 6.84 13.18 -3.43
C LEU A 79 7.17 12.74 -2.00
N GLU A 80 6.35 11.85 -1.42
CA GLU A 80 6.58 11.25 -0.11
C GLU A 80 7.87 10.40 -0.08
N ALA A 81 8.08 9.55 -1.08
CA ALA A 81 9.31 8.77 -1.22
C ALA A 81 10.59 9.61 -1.37
N THR A 82 10.49 10.81 -1.97
CA THR A 82 11.62 11.77 -2.06
C THR A 82 11.81 12.61 -0.79
N GLY A 83 10.97 12.42 0.24
CA GLY A 83 11.05 13.16 1.50
C GLY A 83 10.55 14.60 1.43
N LYS A 84 9.92 15.02 0.33
CA LYS A 84 9.38 16.38 0.16
C LYS A 84 8.12 16.60 0.99
N ILE A 85 7.37 15.54 1.25
CA ILE A 85 6.14 15.55 2.05
C ILE A 85 6.10 14.30 2.95
N ARG A 86 5.26 14.33 3.98
CA ARG A 86 4.81 13.14 4.71
C ARG A 86 3.30 13.04 4.59
N VAL A 87 2.80 11.84 4.33
CA VAL A 87 1.37 11.58 4.12
C VAL A 87 0.89 10.60 5.19
N TYR A 88 -0.24 10.91 5.82
CA TYR A 88 -0.85 10.10 6.86
C TYR A 88 -2.35 9.94 6.57
N ASP A 89 -2.92 8.79 6.88
CA ASP A 89 -4.35 8.55 6.84
C ASP A 89 -5.01 8.96 8.17
N LEU A 90 -5.48 10.21 8.24
CA LEU A 90 -6.16 10.79 9.41
C LEU A 90 -7.57 10.24 9.63
#